data_AF-A0A520I6D6-F1
#
_entry.id   AF-A0A520I6D6-F1
#
_cell.length_a   1.000
_cell.length_b   1.000
_cell.length_c   1.000
_cell.angle_alpha   90.00
_cell.angle_beta   90.00
_cell.angle_gamma   90.00
#
_symmetry.space_group_name_H-M   'P 1'
#
loop_
_entity.id
_entity.type
_entity.pdbx_description
1 polymer ?
#
loop_
_entity_poly.entity_id
_entity_poly.type
_entity_poly.pdbx_seq_one_letter_code
_entity_poly.pdbx_strand_id
1 'polypeptide(L)'
;MGQIKISIILATVVLCAIISACVSKFRKQLSPELETGSPSRELNPLLPGYFADPTIRKFGDTYYIYSTTDNIMLASGAPTVWISKDFVNWYNYIMDVPSFSEMPLTNFWAPDIVEHKGKYYLYFGNCEMGCNIYGYRSDTPVGPWEKLSGKDS
;
A
#
# COMPACT_ATOMS: atom_id res chain seq x y z
N MET A 1 40.18 -60.18 -8.70
CA MET A 1 39.70 -59.16 -7.74
C MET A 1 39.86 -57.70 -8.22
N GLY A 2 40.78 -57.38 -9.13
CA GLY A 2 40.99 -55.99 -9.62
C GLY A 2 39.98 -55.49 -10.67
N GLN A 3 39.49 -56.34 -11.57
CA GLN A 3 38.57 -55.94 -12.66
C GLN A 3 37.17 -55.53 -12.17
N ILE A 4 36.66 -56.17 -11.12
CA ILE A 4 35.36 -55.86 -10.53
C ILE A 4 35.38 -54.48 -9.83
N LYS A 5 36.49 -54.12 -9.17
CA LYS A 5 36.66 -52.81 -8.52
C LYS A 5 36.69 -51.66 -9.54
N ILE A 6 37.34 -51.86 -10.69
CA ILE A 6 37.41 -50.87 -11.76
C ILE A 6 36.02 -50.64 -12.39
N SER A 7 35.25 -51.71 -12.60
CA SER A 7 33.91 -51.62 -13.19
C SER A 7 32.91 -50.88 -12.28
N ILE A 8 33.03 -51.05 -10.96
CA ILE A 8 32.19 -50.33 -9.98
C ILE A 8 32.57 -48.84 -9.96
N ILE A 9 33.87 -48.51 -9.93
CA ILE A 9 34.33 -47.12 -9.95
C ILE A 9 33.84 -46.39 -11.21
N LEU A 10 33.96 -47.04 -12.38
CA LEU A 10 33.47 -46.49 -13.65
C LEU A 10 31.95 -46.24 -13.62
N ALA A 11 31.17 -47.19 -13.08
CA ALA A 11 29.72 -47.05 -12.96
C ALA A 11 29.32 -45.89 -12.03
N THR A 12 30.01 -45.71 -10.89
CA THR A 12 29.76 -44.56 -9.99
C THR A 12 30.10 -43.23 -10.64
N VAL A 13 31.22 -43.12 -11.37
CA VAL A 13 31.61 -41.87 -12.04
C VAL A 13 30.61 -41.49 -13.13
N VAL A 14 30.13 -42.47 -13.91
CA VAL A 14 29.09 -42.26 -14.93
C VAL A 14 27.76 -41.84 -14.28
N LEU A 15 27.35 -42.49 -13.18
CA LEU A 15 26.13 -42.13 -12.46
C LEU A 15 26.20 -40.71 -11.87
N CYS A 16 27.32 -40.33 -11.26
CA CYS A 16 27.55 -38.97 -10.75
C CYS A 16 27.54 -37.92 -11.86
N ALA A 17 28.12 -38.23 -13.03
CA ALA A 17 28.10 -37.33 -14.18
C ALA A 17 26.68 -37.12 -14.74
N ILE A 18 25.86 -38.18 -14.78
CA ILE A 18 24.45 -38.10 -15.21
C ILE A 18 23.62 -37.28 -14.21
N ILE A 19 23.80 -37.49 -12.91
CA ILE A 19 23.11 -36.73 -11.86
C ILE A 19 23.53 -35.24 -11.94
N SER A 20 24.82 -34.94 -12.08
CA SER A 20 25.31 -33.57 -12.19
C SER A 20 24.78 -32.85 -13.44
N ALA A 21 24.65 -33.55 -14.57
CA ALA A 21 24.05 -33.02 -15.80
C ALA A 21 22.52 -32.83 -15.69
N CYS A 22 21.84 -33.69 -14.92
CA CYS A 22 20.40 -33.57 -14.66
C CYS A 22 20.11 -32.37 -13.74
N VAL A 23 20.90 -32.22 -12.67
CA VAL A 23 20.80 -31.10 -11.73
C VAL A 23 21.10 -29.77 -12.41
N SER A 24 22.09 -29.69 -13.30
CA SER A 24 22.41 -28.44 -14.01
C SER A 24 21.30 -28.02 -14.98
N LYS A 25 20.68 -28.97 -15.69
CA LYS A 25 19.49 -28.70 -16.53
C LYS A 25 18.30 -28.23 -15.69
N PHE A 26 18.05 -28.87 -14.54
CA PHE A 26 16.94 -28.48 -13.66
C PHE A 26 17.19 -27.11 -13.01
N ARG A 27 18.43 -26.79 -12.63
CA ARG A 27 18.81 -25.48 -12.07
C ARG A 27 18.63 -24.34 -13.06
N LYS A 28 18.88 -24.58 -14.36
CA LYS A 28 18.64 -23.61 -15.43
C LYS A 28 17.15 -23.34 -15.68
N GLN A 29 16.28 -24.28 -15.28
CA GLN A 29 14.82 -24.14 -15.36
C GLN A 29 14.21 -23.51 -14.09
N LEU A 30 14.92 -23.56 -12.95
CA LEU A 30 14.51 -22.93 -11.68
C LEU A 30 15.09 -21.53 -11.45
N SER A 31 15.99 -21.06 -12.31
CA SER A 31 16.30 -19.64 -12.40
C SER A 31 15.30 -19.02 -13.37
N PRO A 32 14.14 -18.49 -12.93
CA PRO A 32 13.52 -17.47 -13.74
C PRO A 32 14.58 -16.40 -13.91
N GLU A 33 15.02 -16.17 -15.14
CA GLU A 33 15.56 -14.87 -15.52
C GLU A 33 14.53 -13.90 -14.94
N LEU A 34 14.94 -13.08 -13.97
CA LEU A 34 14.11 -11.97 -13.53
C LEU A 34 14.08 -11.06 -14.75
N GLU A 35 13.16 -11.34 -15.68
CA GLU A 35 12.80 -10.48 -16.79
C GLU A 35 12.44 -9.16 -16.12
N THR A 36 13.43 -8.28 -16.01
CA THR A 36 13.24 -6.87 -15.74
C THR A 36 12.62 -6.30 -17.01
N GLY A 37 11.41 -6.76 -17.33
CA GLY A 37 10.51 -6.00 -18.15
C GLY A 37 10.49 -4.63 -17.51
N SER A 38 10.91 -3.62 -18.27
CA SER A 38 10.70 -2.23 -17.90
C SER A 38 9.31 -2.14 -17.29
N PRO A 39 9.13 -1.69 -16.03
CA PRO A 39 7.79 -1.52 -15.49
C PRO A 39 7.01 -0.74 -16.54
N SER A 40 5.85 -1.27 -16.93
CA SER A 40 4.99 -0.65 -17.93
C SER A 40 4.91 0.84 -17.60
N ARG A 41 5.05 1.70 -18.62
CA ARG A 41 4.94 3.16 -18.47
C ARG A 41 3.54 3.62 -18.03
N GLU A 42 2.71 2.72 -17.51
CA GLU A 42 1.32 2.89 -17.10
C GLU A 42 1.16 2.83 -15.57
N LEU A 43 2.15 3.30 -14.80
CA LEU A 43 2.06 3.37 -13.33
C LEU A 43 1.52 4.72 -12.82
N ASN A 44 1.26 5.68 -13.72
CA ASN A 44 0.76 7.01 -13.38
C ASN A 44 -0.43 7.41 -14.27
N PRO A 45 -1.49 8.01 -13.69
CA PRO A 45 -1.67 8.21 -12.24
C PRO A 45 -1.80 6.88 -11.48
N LEU A 46 -1.19 6.80 -10.29
CA LEU A 46 -1.18 5.59 -9.47
C LEU A 46 -2.60 5.16 -9.07
N LEU A 47 -3.46 6.15 -8.81
CA LEU A 47 -4.85 5.95 -8.43
C LEU A 47 -5.75 6.44 -9.58
N PRO A 48 -6.75 5.66 -10.00
CA PRO A 48 -7.68 6.10 -11.02
C PRO A 48 -8.65 7.13 -10.43
N GLY A 49 -8.67 8.34 -10.99
CA GLY A 49 -9.59 9.42 -10.59
C GLY A 49 -8.89 10.74 -10.29
N TYR A 50 -9.59 11.64 -9.60
CA TYR A 50 -9.10 12.96 -9.23
C TYR A 50 -8.87 13.03 -7.72
N PHE A 51 -7.61 12.86 -7.35
CA PHE A 51 -7.14 12.89 -5.97
C PHE A 51 -5.95 13.83 -5.86
N ALA A 52 -6.07 14.84 -5.01
CA ALA A 52 -5.03 15.82 -4.74
C ALA A 52 -4.46 15.64 -3.33
N ASP A 53 -3.33 16.31 -3.06
CA ASP A 53 -2.70 16.40 -1.74
C ASP A 53 -2.49 15.04 -1.04
N PRO A 54 -1.84 14.05 -1.69
CA PRO A 54 -1.71 12.73 -1.11
C PRO A 54 -0.76 12.71 0.09
N THR A 55 -1.25 12.18 1.20
CA THR A 55 -0.44 11.64 2.29
C THR A 55 -0.41 10.14 2.20
N ILE A 56 0.80 9.58 2.09
CA ILE A 56 1.02 8.13 2.12
C ILE A 56 1.56 7.70 3.48
N ARG A 57 0.96 6.65 4.07
CA ARG A 57 1.43 5.99 5.29
C ARG A 57 1.43 4.49 5.13
N LYS A 58 2.34 3.82 5.84
CA LYS A 58 2.30 2.38 6.04
C LYS A 58 2.07 2.09 7.52
N PHE A 59 0.98 1.40 7.83
CA PHE A 59 0.68 0.93 9.18
C PHE A 59 0.64 -0.60 9.18
N GLY A 60 1.55 -1.23 9.93
CA GLY A 60 1.81 -2.66 9.81
C GLY A 60 2.21 -3.04 8.38
N ASP A 61 1.50 -3.98 7.78
CA ASP A 61 1.71 -4.46 6.42
C ASP A 61 0.77 -3.83 5.38
N THR A 62 0.10 -2.72 5.71
CA THR A 62 -0.86 -2.07 4.81
C THR A 62 -0.42 -0.64 4.51
N TYR A 63 -0.51 -0.26 3.24
CA TYR A 63 -0.35 1.11 2.75
C TYR A 63 -1.70 1.81 2.68
N TYR A 64 -1.68 3.08 3.05
CA TYR A 64 -2.83 3.98 3.04
C TYR A 64 -2.46 5.26 2.31
N ILE A 65 -3.32 5.73 1.42
CA ILE A 65 -3.23 7.05 0.81
C ILE A 65 -4.47 7.84 1.21
N TYR A 66 -4.27 8.90 1.97
CA TYR A 66 -5.28 9.89 2.31
C TYR A 66 -5.11 11.05 1.35
N SER A 67 -6.19 11.51 0.75
CA SER A 67 -6.13 12.56 -0.27
C SER A 67 -7.40 13.40 -0.25
N THR A 68 -7.26 14.61 -0.76
CA THR A 68 -8.38 15.44 -1.17
C THR A 68 -9.13 14.73 -2.30
N THR A 69 -10.46 14.60 -2.19
CA THR A 69 -11.30 13.97 -3.24
C THR A 69 -11.97 15.06 -4.06
N ASP A 70 -11.49 15.26 -5.29
CA ASP A 70 -11.91 16.34 -6.20
C ASP A 70 -13.13 15.98 -7.06
N ASN A 71 -13.81 14.86 -6.76
CA ASN A 71 -14.90 14.31 -7.58
C ASN A 71 -16.10 15.26 -7.74
N ILE A 72 -16.19 16.30 -6.91
CA ILE A 72 -17.17 17.38 -6.93
C ILE A 72 -16.38 18.70 -6.88
N MET A 73 -16.81 19.73 -7.63
CA MET A 73 -16.16 21.04 -7.66
C MET A 73 -15.79 21.52 -6.24
N LEU A 74 -14.60 22.12 -6.09
CA LEU A 74 -14.04 22.63 -4.83
C LEU A 74 -13.63 21.58 -3.79
N ALA A 75 -13.32 20.34 -4.20
CA ALA A 75 -12.85 19.30 -3.28
C ALA A 75 -13.88 18.95 -2.20
N SER A 76 -15.15 18.92 -2.60
CA SER A 76 -16.31 18.57 -1.77
C SER A 76 -16.67 17.09 -1.84
N GLY A 77 -15.76 16.24 -2.32
CA GLY A 77 -15.95 14.81 -2.29
C GLY A 77 -15.98 14.25 -0.87
N ALA A 78 -16.60 13.09 -0.71
CA ALA A 78 -16.58 12.38 0.56
C ALA A 78 -15.13 12.11 1.00
N PRO A 79 -14.81 12.20 2.31
CA PRO A 79 -13.50 11.80 2.81
C PRO A 79 -13.23 10.34 2.46
N THR A 80 -12.16 10.06 1.71
CA THR A 80 -11.79 8.69 1.32
C THR A 80 -10.36 8.38 1.68
N VAL A 81 -10.06 7.09 1.79
CA VAL A 81 -8.72 6.54 1.94
C VAL A 81 -8.54 5.38 0.97
N TRP A 82 -7.42 5.37 0.26
CA TRP A 82 -7.02 4.24 -0.57
C TRP A 82 -6.15 3.27 0.22
N ILE A 83 -6.39 1.98 0.08
CA ILE A 83 -5.78 0.92 0.89
C ILE A 83 -5.15 -0.12 -0.03
N SER A 84 -3.90 -0.51 0.26
CA SER A 84 -3.18 -1.54 -0.50
C SER A 84 -2.27 -2.38 0.40
N LYS A 85 -2.02 -3.64 0.01
CA LYS A 85 -1.02 -4.52 0.65
C LYS A 85 0.29 -4.60 -0.14
N ASP A 86 0.24 -4.35 -1.45
CA ASP A 86 1.34 -4.56 -2.39
C ASP A 86 1.79 -3.27 -3.09
N PHE A 87 1.17 -2.13 -2.76
CA PHE A 87 1.41 -0.82 -3.36
C PHE A 87 1.02 -0.70 -4.85
N VAL A 88 0.37 -1.73 -5.40
CA VAL A 88 -0.02 -1.82 -6.82
C VAL A 88 -1.53 -1.90 -6.95
N ASN A 89 -2.16 -2.79 -6.18
CA ASN A 89 -3.60 -2.98 -6.17
C ASN A 89 -4.23 -2.16 -5.03
N TRP A 90 -5.11 -1.23 -5.38
CA TRP A 90 -5.68 -0.25 -4.45
C TRP A 90 -7.19 -0.37 -4.35
N TYR A 91 -7.72 -0.32 -3.12
CA TYR A 91 -9.14 -0.25 -2.81
C TYR A 91 -9.48 1.10 -2.19
N ASN A 92 -10.48 1.81 -2.72
CA ASN A 92 -10.95 3.07 -2.15
C ASN A 92 -12.07 2.82 -1.13
N TYR A 93 -11.93 3.41 0.05
CA TYR A 93 -12.88 3.32 1.15
C TYR A 93 -13.33 4.71 1.57
N ILE A 94 -14.64 4.93 1.68
CA ILE A 94 -15.22 6.16 2.24
C ILE A 94 -15.11 6.10 3.76
N MET A 95 -14.43 7.07 4.34
CA MET A 95 -14.29 7.19 5.78
C MET A 95 -15.50 7.90 6.39
N ASP A 96 -15.97 7.40 7.53
CA ASP A 96 -16.99 8.06 8.33
C ASP A 96 -16.34 9.09 9.27
N VAL A 97 -16.07 10.28 8.74
CA VAL A 97 -15.54 11.43 9.50
C VAL A 97 -16.72 12.30 9.95
N PRO A 98 -16.93 12.51 11.26
CA PRO A 98 -18.04 13.33 11.74
C PRO A 98 -18.02 14.75 11.18
N SER A 99 -19.21 15.26 10.85
CA SER A 99 -19.41 16.64 10.40
C SER A 99 -19.13 17.68 11.48
N PHE A 100 -19.01 18.94 11.06
CA PHE A 100 -19.08 20.08 11.95
C PHE A 100 -20.48 20.19 12.56
N SER A 101 -20.58 20.82 13.72
CA SER A 101 -21.84 21.04 14.43
C SER A 101 -22.80 21.96 13.66
N GLU A 102 -22.26 22.88 12.86
CA GLU A 102 -23.06 23.87 12.12
C GLU A 102 -23.33 23.46 10.68
N MET A 103 -22.51 22.57 10.10
CA MET A 103 -22.62 22.22 8.69
C MET A 103 -22.06 20.81 8.37
N PRO A 104 -22.52 20.18 7.28
CA PRO A 104 -21.92 18.95 6.79
C PRO A 104 -20.42 19.10 6.51
N LEU A 105 -19.66 18.01 6.65
CA LEU A 105 -18.26 18.00 6.22
C LEU A 105 -18.15 18.02 4.70
N THR A 106 -17.89 19.20 4.17
CA THR A 106 -17.38 19.48 2.81
C THR A 106 -15.91 19.87 2.90
N ASN A 107 -15.24 20.13 1.78
CA ASN A 107 -13.89 20.70 1.73
C ASN A 107 -12.87 19.99 2.65
N PHE A 108 -12.78 18.65 2.54
CA PHE A 108 -11.82 17.83 3.26
C PHE A 108 -10.45 17.93 2.57
N TRP A 109 -9.67 18.96 2.90
CA TRP A 109 -8.48 19.34 2.14
C TRP A 109 -7.17 18.91 2.80
N ALA A 110 -6.24 18.45 1.96
CA ALA A 110 -4.86 18.12 2.31
C ALA A 110 -4.73 17.29 3.60
N PRO A 111 -5.37 16.11 3.67
CA PRO A 111 -5.34 15.30 4.87
C PRO A 111 -3.94 14.75 5.15
N ASP A 112 -3.52 14.79 6.42
CA ASP A 112 -2.36 14.07 6.94
C ASP A 112 -2.77 13.25 8.17
N ILE A 113 -2.05 12.17 8.41
CA ILE A 113 -2.31 11.24 9.51
C ILE A 113 -1.02 10.76 10.16
N VAL A 114 -1.08 10.60 11.48
CA VAL A 114 0.02 10.04 12.27
C VAL A 114 -0.50 9.04 13.29
N GLU A 115 0.27 7.98 13.53
CA GLU A 115 0.03 7.06 14.64
C GLU A 115 0.86 7.50 15.85
N HIS A 116 0.24 7.53 17.02
CA HIS A 116 0.92 7.77 18.28
C HIS A 116 0.26 7.00 19.42
N LYS A 117 1.03 6.10 20.06
CA LYS A 117 0.60 5.31 21.23
C LYS A 117 -0.64 4.45 20.97
N GLY A 118 -0.70 3.80 19.81
CA GLY A 118 -1.78 2.91 19.41
C GLY A 118 -3.06 3.64 18.99
N LYS A 119 -3.00 4.94 18.74
CA LYS A 119 -4.10 5.76 18.24
C LYS A 119 -3.68 6.50 16.97
N TYR A 120 -4.63 6.75 16.10
CA TYR A 120 -4.45 7.43 14.83
C TYR A 120 -5.02 8.83 14.92
N TYR A 121 -4.27 9.83 14.45
CA TYR A 121 -4.65 11.23 14.48
C TYR A 121 -4.69 11.76 13.05
N LEU A 122 -5.89 12.05 12.56
CA LEU A 122 -6.16 12.59 11.23
C LEU A 122 -6.34 14.09 11.33
N TYR A 123 -5.59 14.83 10.52
CA TYR A 123 -5.65 16.28 10.40
C TYR A 123 -5.98 16.68 8.97
N PHE A 124 -6.79 17.71 8.80
CA PHE A 124 -7.13 18.26 7.48
C PHE A 124 -7.49 19.74 7.59
N GLY A 125 -7.31 20.47 6.49
CA GLY A 125 -7.76 21.86 6.38
C GLY A 125 -9.21 21.94 5.92
N ASN A 126 -9.91 22.99 6.36
CA ASN A 126 -11.22 23.33 5.80
C ASN A 126 -11.42 24.86 5.82
N CYS A 127 -11.68 25.45 4.64
CA CYS A 127 -11.92 26.88 4.49
C CYS A 127 -13.38 27.32 4.50
N GLU A 128 -14.33 26.39 4.47
CA GLU A 128 -15.74 26.73 4.64
C GLU A 128 -16.03 27.10 6.10
N MET A 129 -15.36 26.43 7.03
CA MET A 129 -15.34 26.72 8.47
C MET A 129 -14.12 27.58 8.86
N GLY A 130 -13.87 28.69 8.15
CA GLY A 130 -12.92 29.71 8.62
C GLY A 130 -11.42 29.44 8.38
N CYS A 131 -11.07 28.51 7.50
CA CYS A 131 -9.69 28.19 7.09
C CYS A 131 -8.78 27.73 8.23
N ASN A 132 -9.28 26.79 9.05
CA ASN A 132 -8.55 26.18 10.15
C ASN A 132 -8.09 24.75 9.83
N ILE A 133 -7.25 24.20 10.71
CA ILE A 133 -6.90 22.79 10.75
C ILE A 133 -7.77 22.07 11.77
N TYR A 134 -8.39 20.98 11.34
CA TYR A 134 -9.27 20.16 12.15
C TYR A 134 -8.61 18.82 12.44
N GLY A 135 -8.76 18.34 13.66
CA GLY A 135 -8.11 17.12 14.14
C GLY A 135 -9.10 16.12 14.71
N TYR A 136 -8.95 14.86 14.30
CA TYR A 136 -9.76 13.73 14.73
C TYR A 136 -8.85 12.59 15.20
N ARG A 137 -9.33 11.75 16.10
CA ARG A 137 -8.66 10.52 16.53
C ARG A 137 -9.48 9.28 16.21
N SER A 138 -8.80 8.15 16.07
CA SER A 138 -9.41 6.83 15.96
C SER A 138 -8.50 5.74 16.52
N ASP A 139 -9.08 4.57 16.77
CA ASP A 139 -8.39 3.34 17.15
C ASP A 139 -7.88 2.56 15.93
N THR A 140 -8.34 2.92 14.74
CA THR A 140 -7.92 2.31 13.48
C THR A 140 -7.50 3.40 12.47
N PRO A 141 -6.71 3.07 11.44
CA PRO A 141 -6.30 4.05 10.44
C PRO A 141 -7.45 4.53 9.54
N VAL A 142 -8.66 3.96 9.64
CA VAL A 142 -9.79 4.26 8.75
C VAL A 142 -11.03 4.76 9.49
N GLY A 143 -10.96 4.95 10.81
CA GLY A 143 -12.09 5.32 11.66
C GLY A 143 -12.65 4.16 12.50
N PRO A 144 -13.80 4.34 13.17
CA PRO A 144 -14.59 5.57 13.22
C PRO A 144 -13.80 6.70 13.89
N TRP A 145 -14.09 7.94 13.49
CA TRP A 145 -13.33 9.12 13.93
C TRP A 145 -14.06 9.86 15.04
N GLU A 146 -13.31 10.37 16.02
CA GLU A 146 -13.78 11.25 17.09
C GLU A 146 -13.04 12.58 17.01
N LYS A 147 -13.74 13.71 17.17
CA LYS A 147 -13.08 15.04 17.21
C LYS A 147 -12.08 15.10 18.37
N LEU A 148 -10.91 15.69 18.14
CA LEU A 148 -9.93 15.95 19.21
C LEU A 148 -10.42 17.04 20.17
N SER A 149 -11.14 18.03 19.66
CA SER A 149 -11.82 19.07 20.42
C SER A 149 -13.33 18.92 20.30
N GLY A 150 -14.06 19.14 21.39
CA GLY A 150 -15.53 19.26 21.35
C GLY A 150 -16.04 20.56 20.68
N LYS A 151 -15.16 21.32 20.03
CA LYS A 151 -15.44 22.59 19.36
C LYS A 151 -14.89 22.52 17.94
N ASP A 152 -15.57 23.17 17.01
CA ASP A 152 -15.18 23.30 15.60
C ASP A 152 -14.28 24.52 15.36
N SER A 153 -13.48 24.91 16.35
CA SER A 153 -12.58 26.08 16.33
C SER A 153 -11.44 25.92 17.33
#